data_AF-A0A9P5U6C3-F1
#
_entry.id   AF-A0A9P5U6C3-F1
#
_cell.length_a   1.000
_cell.length_b   1.000
_cell.length_c   1.000
_cell.angle_alpha   90.00
_cell.angle_beta   90.00
_cell.angle_gamma   90.00
#
_symmetry.space_group_name_H-M   'P 1'
#
loop_
_entity.id
_entity.type
_entity.pdbx_description
1 polymer ?
#
loop_
_entity_poly.entity_id
_entity_poly.type
_entity_poly.pdbx_seq_one_letter_code
_entity_poly.pdbx_strand_id
1 'polypeptide(L)'
;MPNSEQIILGEVGSKWIAVVQVVEILIPIYGAFLLGTCIAIKPLISSYSKPKLGLLVCLILVFICFTWSIMNITASNYGEHITVLASCSPSGCALDKWQSHILATLYIFQSIPGTLNLLLSDLIVVWRAWILFPRNWVVKAALAVLLASNMGNWVINTLDCIADILSTGIIPVTLEHNTFPFVINQFGMAVNRLVDLDWISIVQSLAVNVVATVHRGLLKQAAVYRRTYILKILFLLIIYIVILFNTTATGHYGFVDSSDNINLPTTNFKTPITSKSLYVPPDFGVYMMILATAIYPISVVILIHNTHSPVRETLHYLETGTDHLP
;
A
#
# COMPACT_ATOMS: atom_id res chain seq x y z
N MET A 1 -28.75 21.08 -27.33
CA MET A 1 -28.23 20.91 -25.97
C MET A 1 -28.43 19.45 -25.59
N PRO A 2 -27.42 18.75 -25.05
CA PRO A 2 -27.63 17.40 -24.53
C PRO A 2 -28.70 17.45 -23.43
N ASN A 3 -29.64 16.51 -23.48
CA ASN A 3 -30.63 16.37 -22.41
C ASN A 3 -29.89 16.04 -21.10
N SER A 4 -30.33 16.59 -19.97
CA SER A 4 -29.74 16.34 -18.64
C SER A 4 -29.58 14.86 -18.34
N GLU A 5 -30.52 14.03 -18.81
CA GLU A 5 -30.47 12.57 -18.71
C GLU A 5 -29.24 11.95 -19.39
N GLN A 6 -28.81 12.46 -20.55
CA GLN A 6 -27.64 11.94 -21.26
C GLN A 6 -26.34 12.26 -20.52
N ILE A 7 -26.29 13.41 -19.84
CA ILE A 7 -25.15 13.81 -19.02
C ILE A 7 -25.03 12.86 -17.82
N ILE A 8 -26.14 12.62 -17.11
CA ILE A 8 -26.19 11.70 -15.97
C ILE A 8 -25.82 10.28 -16.39
N LEU A 9 -26.37 9.78 -17.51
CA LEU A 9 -26.07 8.44 -18.01
C LEU A 9 -24.58 8.30 -18.40
N GLY A 10 -24.01 9.35 -18.98
CA GLY A 10 -22.59 9.42 -19.31
C GLY A 10 -21.71 9.36 -18.07
N GLU A 11 -22.06 10.11 -17.03
CA GLU A 11 -21.33 10.14 -15.75
C GLU A 11 -21.40 8.78 -15.05
N VAL A 12 -22.60 8.20 -14.90
CA VAL A 12 -22.80 6.88 -14.29
C VAL A 12 -22.02 5.81 -15.06
N GLY A 13 -22.11 5.81 -16.40
CA GLY A 13 -21.39 4.86 -17.24
C GLY A 13 -19.86 4.97 -17.09
N SER A 14 -19.32 6.18 -16.98
CA SER A 14 -17.88 6.40 -16.80
C SER A 14 -17.37 5.88 -15.45
N LYS A 15 -18.10 6.16 -14.37
CA LYS A 15 -17.76 5.65 -13.03
C LYS A 15 -17.84 4.12 -13.00
N TRP A 16 -18.83 3.52 -13.69
CA TRP A 16 -19.01 2.07 -13.66
C TRP A 16 -17.87 1.35 -14.40
N ILE A 17 -17.41 1.91 -15.53
CA ILE A 17 -16.21 1.38 -16.21
C ILE A 17 -14.99 1.44 -15.29
N ALA A 18 -14.82 2.52 -14.52
CA ALA A 18 -13.71 2.65 -13.58
C ALA A 18 -13.73 1.56 -12.50
N VAL A 19 -14.89 1.26 -11.91
CA VAL A 19 -14.98 0.20 -10.89
C VAL A 19 -14.76 -1.19 -11.48
N VAL A 20 -15.27 -1.47 -12.68
CA VAL A 20 -14.97 -2.73 -13.37
C VAL A 20 -13.47 -2.90 -13.59
N GLN A 21 -12.78 -1.84 -14.03
CA GLN A 21 -11.33 -1.85 -14.19
C GLN A 21 -10.58 -2.06 -12.88
N VAL A 22 -11.00 -1.39 -11.80
CA VAL A 22 -10.40 -1.57 -10.46
C VAL A 22 -10.56 -3.02 -10.01
N VAL A 23 -11.77 -3.59 -10.13
CA VAL A 23 -12.05 -4.99 -9.73
C VAL A 23 -11.25 -5.99 -10.59
N GLU A 24 -11.19 -5.77 -11.90
CA GLU A 24 -10.42 -6.61 -12.83
C GLU A 24 -8.92 -6.62 -12.50
N ILE A 25 -8.37 -5.49 -12.03
CA ILE A 25 -6.96 -5.39 -11.61
C ILE A 25 -6.74 -5.98 -10.21
N LEU A 26 -7.64 -5.70 -9.25
CA LEU A 26 -7.46 -6.11 -7.86
C LEU A 26 -7.59 -7.62 -7.66
N ILE A 27 -8.52 -8.29 -8.36
CA ILE A 27 -8.76 -9.74 -8.19
C ILE A 27 -7.50 -10.58 -8.50
N PRO A 28 -6.85 -10.45 -9.68
CA PRO A 28 -5.64 -11.22 -9.99
C PRO A 28 -4.50 -10.95 -9.03
N ILE A 29 -4.33 -9.68 -8.61
CA ILE A 29 -3.26 -9.29 -7.69
C ILE A 29 -3.51 -9.87 -6.30
N TYR A 30 -4.74 -9.82 -5.80
CA TYR A 30 -5.12 -10.46 -4.55
C TYR A 30 -4.92 -11.99 -4.62
N GLY A 31 -5.26 -12.62 -5.74
CA GLY A 31 -4.98 -14.03 -5.99
C GLY A 31 -3.48 -14.36 -5.95
N ALA A 32 -2.65 -13.54 -6.59
CA ALA A 32 -1.19 -13.69 -6.55
C ALA A 32 -0.62 -13.49 -5.15
N PHE A 33 -1.14 -12.52 -4.39
CA PHE A 33 -0.80 -12.29 -2.99
C PHE A 33 -1.16 -13.49 -2.11
N LEU A 34 -2.36 -14.04 -2.26
CA LEU A 34 -2.82 -15.21 -1.50
C LEU A 34 -1.95 -16.43 -1.80
N LEU A 35 -1.67 -16.69 -3.08
CA LEU A 35 -0.76 -17.77 -3.49
C LEU A 35 0.65 -17.57 -2.90
N GLY A 36 1.19 -16.36 -2.99
CA GLY A 36 2.48 -16.02 -2.41
C GLY A 36 2.52 -16.24 -0.89
N THR A 37 1.46 -15.84 -0.19
CA THR A 37 1.31 -16.05 1.25
C THR A 37 1.30 -17.54 1.59
N CYS A 38 0.54 -18.37 0.86
CA CYS A 38 0.54 -19.82 1.06
C CYS A 38 1.94 -20.44 0.86
N ILE A 39 2.66 -20.01 -0.17
CA ILE A 39 4.04 -20.46 -0.43
C ILE A 39 4.97 -20.04 0.72
N ALA A 40 4.83 -18.81 1.21
CA ALA A 40 5.63 -18.26 2.31
C ALA A 40 5.35 -18.94 3.67
N ILE A 41 4.11 -19.34 3.93
CA ILE A 41 3.70 -20.02 5.17
C ILE A 41 4.29 -21.43 5.28
N LYS A 42 4.34 -22.18 4.17
CA LYS A 42 4.80 -23.58 4.15
C LYS A 42 6.14 -23.82 4.89
N PRO A 43 7.23 -23.07 4.60
CA PRO A 43 8.50 -23.26 5.31
C PRO A 43 8.52 -22.72 6.76
N LEU A 44 7.57 -21.86 7.14
CA LEU A 44 7.46 -21.34 8.50
C LEU A 44 6.82 -22.36 9.44
N ILE A 45 5.85 -23.13 8.94
CA ILE A 45 5.17 -24.17 9.72
C ILE A 45 6.03 -25.43 9.89
N SER A 46 6.91 -25.73 8.92
CA SER A 46 7.66 -26.99 8.93
C SER A 46 8.69 -27.12 10.06
N SER A 47 9.09 -26.03 10.70
CA SER A 47 10.06 -26.06 11.81
C SER A 47 9.77 -24.93 12.79
N TYR A 48 9.44 -25.30 14.02
CA TYR A 48 9.06 -24.35 15.06
C TYR A 48 10.31 -23.70 15.66
N SER A 49 10.47 -22.41 15.45
CA SER A 49 11.48 -21.59 16.14
C SER A 49 10.88 -20.24 16.47
N LYS A 50 11.29 -19.63 17.59
CA LYS A 50 10.81 -18.30 18.02
C LYS A 50 10.86 -17.23 16.90
N PRO A 51 11.95 -17.08 16.12
CA PRO A 51 11.97 -16.09 15.04
C PRO A 51 11.01 -16.42 13.90
N LYS A 52 10.82 -17.71 13.55
CA LYS A 52 9.83 -18.11 12.53
C LYS A 52 8.40 -17.86 12.97
N LEU A 53 8.10 -18.04 14.26
CA LEU A 53 6.79 -17.72 14.82
C LEU A 53 6.50 -16.21 14.68
N GLY A 54 7.46 -15.35 15.02
CA GLY A 54 7.31 -13.90 14.87
C GLY A 54 7.06 -13.50 13.41
N LEU A 55 7.79 -14.11 12.47
CA LEU A 55 7.59 -13.87 11.04
C LEU A 55 6.23 -14.37 10.55
N LEU A 56 5.76 -15.51 11.05
CA LEU A 56 4.44 -16.06 10.73
C LEU A 56 3.32 -15.14 11.23
N VAL A 57 3.44 -14.62 12.46
CA VAL A 57 2.49 -13.64 13.00
C VAL A 57 2.48 -12.37 12.16
N CYS A 58 3.66 -11.84 11.79
CA CYS A 58 3.74 -10.68 10.89
C CYS A 58 3.05 -10.95 9.55
N LEU A 59 3.29 -12.13 8.95
CA LEU A 59 2.70 -12.50 7.67
C LEU A 59 1.17 -12.63 7.73
N ILE A 60 0.64 -13.18 8.83
CA ILE A 60 -0.81 -13.24 9.07
C ILE A 60 -1.40 -11.84 9.24
N LEU A 61 -0.71 -10.95 9.97
CA LEU A 61 -1.17 -9.56 10.13
C LEU A 61 -1.17 -8.80 8.80
N VAL A 62 -0.13 -8.97 7.97
CA VAL A 62 -0.10 -8.40 6.60
C VAL A 62 -1.25 -8.96 5.77
N PHE A 63 -1.54 -10.26 5.86
CA PHE A 63 -2.67 -10.88 5.18
C PHE A 63 -4.01 -10.26 5.60
N ILE A 64 -4.26 -10.10 6.90
CA ILE A 64 -5.49 -9.50 7.42
C ILE A 64 -5.61 -8.04 6.96
N CYS A 65 -4.55 -7.24 7.10
CA CYS A 65 -4.57 -5.82 6.75
C CYS A 65 -4.72 -5.60 5.25
N PHE A 66 -4.08 -6.42 4.43
CA PHE A 66 -4.23 -6.35 2.99
C PHE A 66 -5.65 -6.76 2.55
N THR A 67 -6.19 -7.84 3.09
CA THR A 67 -7.58 -8.25 2.84
C THR A 67 -8.56 -7.14 3.19
N TRP A 68 -8.37 -6.53 4.37
CA TRP A 68 -9.18 -5.40 4.80
C TRP A 68 -9.04 -4.19 3.86
N SER A 69 -7.82 -3.87 3.40
CA SER A 69 -7.60 -2.78 2.45
C SER A 69 -8.37 -3.00 1.15
N ILE A 70 -8.33 -4.23 0.59
CA ILE A 70 -9.07 -4.57 -0.62
C ILE A 70 -10.58 -4.47 -0.40
N MET A 71 -11.08 -4.95 0.74
CA MET A 71 -12.49 -4.81 1.10
C MET A 71 -12.91 -3.34 1.18
N ASN A 72 -12.12 -2.48 1.82
CA ASN A 72 -12.39 -1.05 1.92
C ASN A 72 -12.39 -0.35 0.56
N ILE A 73 -11.37 -0.60 -0.27
CA ILE A 73 -11.29 -0.03 -1.63
C ILE A 73 -12.50 -0.46 -2.45
N THR A 74 -12.87 -1.74 -2.37
CA THR A 74 -14.02 -2.27 -3.11
C THR A 74 -15.31 -1.62 -2.58
N ALA A 75 -15.50 -1.58 -1.26
CA ALA A 75 -16.70 -1.05 -0.63
C ALA A 75 -16.88 0.47 -0.84
N SER A 76 -15.81 1.27 -0.82
CA SER A 76 -15.89 2.72 -1.10
C SER A 76 -16.33 2.97 -2.55
N ASN A 77 -15.72 2.27 -3.50
CA ASN A 77 -16.07 2.35 -4.91
C ASN A 77 -17.53 1.93 -5.16
N TYR A 78 -18.00 0.83 -4.55
CA TYR A 78 -19.42 0.45 -4.64
C TYR A 78 -20.35 1.42 -3.92
N GLY A 79 -19.93 1.97 -2.78
CA GLY A 79 -20.72 2.89 -1.96
C GLY A 79 -21.09 4.16 -2.72
N GLU A 80 -20.14 4.77 -3.43
CA GLU A 80 -20.39 5.94 -4.29
C GLU A 80 -21.42 5.64 -5.37
N HIS A 81 -21.38 4.47 -5.99
CA HIS A 81 -22.38 4.07 -6.99
C HIS A 81 -23.78 3.94 -6.44
N ILE A 82 -23.90 3.34 -5.25
CA ILE A 82 -25.20 3.20 -4.59
C ILE A 82 -25.74 4.59 -4.25
N THR A 83 -24.90 5.57 -3.87
CA THR A 83 -25.39 6.94 -3.59
C THR A 83 -25.97 7.61 -4.83
N VAL A 84 -25.32 7.45 -5.99
CA VAL A 84 -25.84 8.02 -7.25
C VAL A 84 -27.16 7.36 -7.63
N LEU A 85 -27.27 6.04 -7.49
CA LEU A 85 -28.54 5.32 -7.75
C LEU A 85 -29.64 5.68 -6.75
N ALA A 86 -29.29 5.87 -5.47
CA ALA A 86 -30.21 6.27 -4.41
C ALA A 86 -30.78 7.67 -4.63
N SER A 87 -29.97 8.62 -5.11
CA SER A 87 -30.40 9.99 -5.40
C SER A 87 -31.48 10.08 -6.50
N CYS A 88 -31.63 9.02 -7.29
CA CYS A 88 -32.66 8.91 -8.33
C CYS A 88 -33.99 8.31 -7.82
N SER A 89 -34.06 7.83 -6.56
CA SER A 89 -35.25 7.20 -6.02
C SER A 89 -36.18 8.21 -5.31
N PRO A 90 -37.50 8.23 -5.59
CA PRO A 90 -38.45 9.15 -4.96
C PRO A 90 -38.64 8.93 -3.43
N SER A 91 -38.05 7.88 -2.85
CA SER A 91 -38.09 7.55 -1.42
C SER A 91 -36.77 7.83 -0.65
N GLY A 92 -35.84 8.59 -1.25
CA GLY A 92 -34.42 8.71 -0.86
C GLY A 92 -34.06 9.01 0.62
N CYS A 93 -34.93 9.65 1.40
CA CYS A 93 -34.54 10.19 2.71
C CYS A 93 -34.09 9.16 3.77
N ALA A 94 -34.52 7.90 3.71
CA ALA A 94 -34.16 6.90 4.72
C ALA A 94 -32.86 6.13 4.39
N LEU A 95 -32.55 5.99 3.10
CA LEU A 95 -31.33 5.32 2.63
C LEU A 95 -30.10 6.21 2.86
N ASP A 96 -30.27 7.52 2.72
CA ASP A 96 -29.19 8.51 2.86
C ASP A 96 -28.53 8.51 4.25
N LYS A 97 -29.30 8.29 5.32
CA LYS A 97 -28.77 8.32 6.69
C LYS A 97 -27.94 7.09 7.04
N TRP A 98 -28.42 5.88 6.72
CA TRP A 98 -27.66 4.66 6.98
C TRP A 98 -26.41 4.56 6.11
N GLN A 99 -26.52 5.00 4.86
CA GLN A 99 -25.43 4.92 3.90
C GLN A 99 -24.31 5.91 4.22
N SER A 100 -24.65 7.15 4.62
CA SER A 100 -23.64 8.12 5.07
C SER A 100 -22.86 7.63 6.29
N HIS A 101 -23.50 6.96 7.25
CA HIS A 101 -22.80 6.37 8.39
C HIS A 101 -21.85 5.24 8.01
N ILE A 102 -22.26 4.32 7.12
CA ILE A 102 -21.41 3.21 6.67
C ILE A 102 -20.23 3.72 5.85
N LEU A 103 -20.45 4.63 4.90
CA LEU A 103 -19.36 5.21 4.11
C LEU A 103 -18.39 6.01 4.98
N ALA A 104 -18.90 6.83 5.91
CA ALA A 104 -18.04 7.56 6.84
C ALA A 104 -17.18 6.59 7.66
N THR A 105 -17.78 5.51 8.17
CA THR A 105 -17.04 4.48 8.92
C THR A 105 -15.97 3.82 8.05
N LEU A 106 -16.30 3.39 6.84
CA LEU A 106 -15.36 2.75 5.92
C LEU A 106 -14.20 3.68 5.51
N TYR A 107 -14.52 4.95 5.25
CA TYR A 107 -13.53 5.97 4.88
C TYR A 107 -12.53 6.21 6.02
N ILE A 108 -13.05 6.36 7.24
CA ILE A 108 -12.26 6.54 8.45
C ILE A 108 -11.31 5.33 8.66
N PHE A 109 -11.81 4.11 8.54
CA PHE A 109 -11.00 2.90 8.70
C PHE A 109 -10.13 2.55 7.49
N GLN A 110 -10.14 3.35 6.41
CA GLN A 110 -9.40 3.06 5.19
C GLN A 110 -7.88 3.22 5.35
N SER A 111 -7.43 4.18 6.17
CA SER A 111 -6.01 4.52 6.33
C SER A 111 -5.24 3.54 7.21
N ILE A 112 -5.91 2.91 8.18
CA ILE A 112 -5.28 2.08 9.21
C ILE A 112 -4.58 0.83 8.62
N PRO A 113 -5.24 -0.02 7.81
CA PRO A 113 -4.63 -1.25 7.33
C PRO A 113 -3.49 -0.99 6.35
N GLY A 114 -3.59 0.07 5.53
CA GLY A 114 -2.51 0.49 4.64
C GLY A 114 -1.26 0.90 5.43
N THR A 115 -1.45 1.73 6.46
CA THR A 115 -0.34 2.17 7.32
C THR A 115 0.25 1.01 8.12
N LEU A 116 -0.58 0.06 8.58
CA LEU A 116 -0.11 -1.13 9.30
C LEU A 116 0.69 -2.08 8.39
N ASN A 117 0.25 -2.26 7.14
CA ASN A 117 1.01 -3.00 6.12
C ASN A 117 2.37 -2.38 5.84
N LEU A 118 2.44 -1.05 5.72
CA LEU A 118 3.69 -0.32 5.55
C LEU A 118 4.61 -0.52 6.75
N LEU A 119 4.09 -0.36 7.96
CA LEU A 119 4.84 -0.52 9.21
C LEU A 119 5.40 -1.95 9.36
N LEU A 120 4.59 -2.97 9.09
CA LEU A 120 5.04 -4.37 9.12
C LEU A 120 6.10 -4.65 8.06
N SER A 121 5.99 -4.04 6.89
CA SER A 121 6.99 -4.14 5.83
C SER A 121 8.32 -3.55 6.28
N ASP A 122 8.31 -2.34 6.83
CA ASP A 122 9.51 -1.68 7.35
C ASP A 122 10.13 -2.45 8.53
N LEU A 123 9.30 -3.01 9.42
CA LEU A 123 9.76 -3.88 10.50
C LEU A 123 10.53 -5.09 9.97
N ILE A 124 10.05 -5.73 8.90
CA ILE A 124 10.71 -6.86 8.26
C ILE A 124 12.04 -6.43 7.60
N VAL A 125 12.08 -5.25 6.97
CA VAL A 125 13.31 -4.68 6.40
C VAL A 125 14.35 -4.42 7.50
N VAL A 126 13.93 -3.74 8.57
CA VAL A 126 14.78 -3.38 9.71
C VAL A 126 15.30 -4.64 10.39
N TRP A 127 14.44 -5.62 10.64
CA TRP A 127 14.82 -6.92 11.19
C TRP A 127 15.89 -7.61 10.33
N ARG A 128 15.70 -7.63 9.00
CA ARG A 128 16.68 -8.22 8.08
C ARG A 128 18.02 -7.47 8.11
N ALA A 129 17.98 -6.15 8.08
CA ALA A 129 19.20 -5.33 8.14
C ALA A 129 19.93 -5.54 9.49
N TRP A 130 19.19 -5.71 10.58
CA TRP A 130 19.74 -5.98 11.91
C TRP A 130 20.53 -7.29 11.95
N ILE A 131 20.04 -8.34 11.27
CA ILE A 131 20.74 -9.63 11.15
C ILE A 131 22.00 -9.51 10.29
N LEU A 132 21.97 -8.71 9.21
CA LEU A 132 23.11 -8.53 8.32
C LEU A 132 24.27 -7.74 8.96
N PHE A 133 23.97 -6.87 9.92
CA PHE A 133 24.97 -6.02 10.57
C PHE A 133 25.08 -6.33 12.08
N PRO A 134 25.46 -7.56 12.50
CA PRO A 134 25.41 -7.94 13.90
C PRO A 134 26.32 -7.08 14.80
N ARG A 135 27.46 -6.61 14.26
CA ARG A 135 28.49 -5.90 15.03
C ARG A 135 28.43 -4.36 14.93
N ASN A 136 27.66 -3.80 13.99
CA ASN A 136 27.61 -2.35 13.79
C ASN A 136 26.42 -1.73 14.54
N TRP A 137 26.68 -1.23 15.75
CA TRP A 137 25.65 -0.63 16.61
C TRP A 137 25.08 0.68 16.04
N VAL A 138 25.87 1.45 15.27
CA VAL A 138 25.43 2.71 14.67
C VAL A 138 24.33 2.46 13.64
N VAL A 139 24.51 1.45 12.79
CA VAL A 139 23.48 1.05 11.80
C VAL A 139 22.21 0.59 12.51
N LYS A 140 22.32 -0.18 13.60
CA LYS A 140 21.17 -0.60 14.39
C LYS A 140 20.43 0.58 15.02
N ALA A 141 21.16 1.53 15.61
CA ALA A 141 20.58 2.73 16.18
C ALA A 141 19.86 3.57 15.11
N ALA A 142 20.49 3.76 13.95
CA ALA A 142 19.87 4.48 12.84
C ALA A 142 18.58 3.80 12.34
N LEU A 143 18.60 2.47 12.15
CA LEU A 143 17.42 1.71 11.76
C LEU A 143 16.30 1.75 12.81
N ALA A 144 16.65 1.70 14.10
CA ALA A 144 15.68 1.80 15.18
C ALA A 144 15.02 3.19 15.22
N VAL A 145 15.79 4.26 14.98
CA VAL A 145 15.24 5.62 14.88
C VAL A 145 14.30 5.74 13.68
N LEU A 146 14.66 5.19 12.52
CA LEU A 146 13.79 5.19 11.33
C LEU A 146 12.50 4.39 11.54
N LEU A 147 12.58 3.25 12.22
CA LEU A 147 11.38 2.48 12.56
C LEU A 147 10.50 3.25 13.56
N ALA A 148 11.11 3.89 14.56
CA ALA A 148 10.40 4.69 15.56
C ALA A 148 9.70 5.91 14.92
N SER A 149 10.31 6.56 13.93
CA SER A 149 9.65 7.65 13.19
C SER A 149 8.44 7.14 12.40
N ASN A 150 8.54 5.97 11.76
CA ASN A 150 7.42 5.39 11.02
C ASN A 150 6.28 4.94 11.96
N MET A 151 6.62 4.39 13.13
CA MET A 151 5.65 4.12 14.19
C MET A 151 4.98 5.40 14.71
N GLY A 152 5.75 6.49 14.88
CA GLY A 152 5.22 7.78 15.28
C GLY A 152 4.15 8.28 14.30
N ASN A 153 4.43 8.21 12.99
CA ASN A 153 3.47 8.59 11.95
C ASN A 153 2.19 7.74 12.02
N TRP A 154 2.30 6.43 12.26
CA TRP A 154 1.14 5.56 12.45
C TRP A 154 0.28 5.96 13.65
N VAL A 155 0.90 6.31 14.78
CA VAL A 155 0.17 6.76 15.98
C VAL A 155 -0.62 8.03 15.68
N ILE A 156 -0.04 8.98 14.96
CA ILE A 156 -0.71 10.25 14.63
C ILE A 156 -1.87 10.03 13.68
N ASN A 157 -1.65 9.30 12.58
CA ASN A 157 -2.73 8.98 11.64
C ASN A 157 -3.89 8.25 12.35
N THR A 158 -3.58 7.41 13.35
CA THR A 158 -4.61 6.74 14.16
C THR A 158 -5.31 7.73 15.10
N LEU A 159 -4.59 8.64 15.73
CA LEU A 159 -5.17 9.66 16.62
C LEU A 159 -6.04 10.66 15.85
N ASP A 160 -5.62 11.09 14.67
CA ASP A 160 -6.38 11.99 13.79
C ASP A 160 -7.65 11.30 13.29
N CYS A 161 -7.55 10.02 12.89
CA CYS A 161 -8.71 9.18 12.54
C CYS A 161 -9.71 9.08 13.71
N ILE A 162 -9.23 8.86 14.94
CA ILE A 162 -10.08 8.82 16.14
C ILE A 162 -10.71 10.20 16.40
N ALA A 163 -9.96 11.28 16.22
CA ALA A 163 -10.46 12.64 16.40
C ALA A 163 -11.58 12.97 15.40
N ASP A 164 -11.45 12.56 14.14
CA ASP A 164 -12.47 12.73 13.10
C ASP A 164 -13.74 11.93 13.40
N ILE A 165 -13.62 10.70 13.95
CA ILE A 165 -14.78 9.93 14.45
C ILE A 165 -15.51 10.70 15.55
N LEU A 166 -14.75 11.31 16.48
CA LEU A 166 -15.32 12.04 17.60
C LEU A 166 -15.97 13.36 17.14
N SER A 167 -15.38 14.09 16.19
CA SER A 167 -15.91 15.37 15.71
C SER A 167 -17.15 15.22 14.82
N THR A 168 -17.27 14.10 14.10
CA THR A 168 -18.46 13.82 13.26
C THR A 168 -19.72 13.51 14.08
N GLY A 169 -19.61 13.34 15.41
CA GLY A 169 -20.74 13.11 16.29
C GLY A 169 -21.48 11.79 16.04
N ILE A 170 -20.88 10.89 15.25
CA ILE A 170 -21.45 9.57 14.92
C ILE A 170 -21.60 8.73 16.20
N ILE A 171 -20.66 8.88 17.12
CA ILE A 171 -20.78 8.36 18.47
C ILE A 171 -21.11 9.57 19.35
N PRO A 172 -22.32 9.66 19.93
CA PRO A 172 -22.65 10.70 20.90
C PRO A 172 -21.89 10.41 22.20
N VAL A 173 -20.58 10.71 22.20
CA VAL A 173 -19.79 10.71 23.42
C VAL A 173 -20.07 12.04 24.09
N THR A 174 -20.87 12.02 25.16
CA THR A 174 -20.95 13.11 26.12
C THR A 174 -19.62 13.21 26.87
N LEU A 175 -18.57 13.65 26.17
CA LEU A 175 -17.28 13.99 26.75
C LEU A 175 -17.44 15.39 27.35
N GLU A 176 -17.91 15.44 28.60
CA GLU A 176 -18.16 16.67 29.36
C GLU A 176 -16.87 17.42 29.76
N HIS A 177 -15.72 17.09 29.17
CA HIS A 177 -14.44 17.74 29.48
C HIS A 177 -13.59 17.99 28.22
N ASN A 178 -13.36 19.27 27.92
CA ASN A 178 -12.58 19.85 26.81
C ASN A 178 -11.08 19.43 26.73
N THR A 179 -10.64 18.43 27.49
CA THR A 179 -9.22 18.09 27.65
C THR A 179 -8.69 17.23 26.51
N PHE A 180 -9.53 16.35 25.94
CA PHE A 180 -9.09 15.39 24.92
C PHE A 180 -8.77 16.04 23.55
N PRO A 181 -9.62 16.95 23.01
CA PRO A 181 -9.31 17.64 21.76
C PRO A 181 -8.06 18.52 21.86
N PHE A 182 -7.79 19.09 23.04
CA PHE A 182 -6.60 19.91 23.28
C PHE A 182 -5.31 19.07 23.23
N VAL A 183 -5.29 17.89 23.87
CA VAL A 183 -4.11 17.01 23.86
C VAL A 183 -3.83 16.49 22.45
N ILE A 184 -4.86 16.08 21.71
CA ILE A 184 -4.70 15.65 20.31
C ILE A 184 -4.21 16.80 19.44
N ASN A 185 -4.77 18.00 19.57
CA ASN A 185 -4.37 19.14 18.73
C ASN A 185 -2.94 19.61 19.05
N GLN A 186 -2.52 19.59 20.31
CA GLN A 186 -1.12 19.90 20.69
C GLN A 186 -0.13 18.83 20.20
N PHE A 187 -0.50 17.56 20.27
CA PHE A 187 0.34 16.47 19.77
C PHE A 187 0.40 16.50 18.23
N GLY A 188 -0.75 16.67 17.57
CA GLY A 188 -0.87 16.85 16.12
C GLY A 188 -0.04 18.03 15.61
N MET A 189 -0.09 19.20 16.27
CA MET A 189 0.76 20.35 15.90
C MET A 189 2.25 20.11 16.12
N ALA A 190 2.64 19.47 17.23
CA ALA A 190 4.03 19.15 17.51
C ALA A 190 4.61 18.16 16.49
N VAL A 191 3.80 17.21 16.02
CA VAL A 191 4.25 16.22 15.05
C VAL A 191 4.01 16.60 13.60
N ASN A 192 3.03 17.43 13.24
CA ASN A 192 2.97 18.03 11.89
C ASN A 192 4.24 18.85 11.62
N ARG A 193 4.79 19.53 12.63
CA ARG A 193 6.11 20.19 12.52
C ARG A 193 7.29 19.21 12.33
N LEU A 194 7.12 17.93 12.66
CA LEU A 194 8.08 16.85 12.44
C LEU A 194 7.76 16.03 11.16
N VAL A 195 6.55 16.15 10.60
CA VAL A 195 6.02 15.40 9.43
C VAL A 195 5.98 16.26 8.17
N ASP A 196 6.02 17.59 8.25
CA ASP A 196 6.29 18.59 7.17
C ASP A 196 7.70 18.46 6.54
N LEU A 197 8.25 17.28 6.68
CA LEU A 197 9.64 16.96 6.60
C LEU A 197 9.66 15.81 5.58
N ASP A 198 9.48 16.21 4.32
CA ASP A 198 9.66 15.44 3.07
C ASP A 198 10.95 14.60 3.07
N TRP A 199 11.89 14.90 3.99
CA TRP A 199 13.06 14.08 4.21
C TRP A 199 12.75 12.65 4.61
N ILE A 200 11.60 12.31 5.22
CA ILE A 200 11.30 10.90 5.53
C ILE A 200 11.11 10.08 4.25
N SER A 201 10.43 10.64 3.24
CA SER A 201 10.33 10.03 1.91
C SER A 201 11.70 9.95 1.22
N ILE A 202 12.52 11.00 1.34
CA ILE A 202 13.88 11.03 0.78
C ILE A 202 14.79 10.02 1.48
N VAL A 203 14.71 9.89 2.80
CA VAL A 203 15.54 8.98 3.62
C VAL A 203 15.06 7.55 3.45
N GLN A 204 13.75 7.30 3.31
CA GLN A 204 13.23 5.98 2.97
C GLN A 204 13.64 5.58 1.55
N SER A 205 13.52 6.48 0.57
CA SER A 205 14.00 6.28 -0.80
C SER A 205 15.51 6.03 -0.83
N LEU A 206 16.31 6.82 -0.10
CA LEU A 206 17.75 6.67 0.01
C LEU A 206 18.13 5.35 0.70
N ALA A 207 17.43 4.98 1.78
CA ALA A 207 17.66 3.72 2.48
C ALA A 207 17.36 2.53 1.57
N VAL A 208 16.25 2.57 0.83
CA VAL A 208 15.90 1.55 -0.18
C VAL A 208 16.97 1.49 -1.27
N ASN A 209 17.45 2.63 -1.76
CA ASN A 209 18.47 2.68 -2.81
C ASN A 209 19.84 2.19 -2.33
N VAL A 210 20.24 2.53 -1.10
CA VAL A 210 21.48 2.06 -0.47
C VAL A 210 21.39 0.56 -0.20
N VAL A 211 20.28 0.07 0.35
CA VAL A 211 20.07 -1.38 0.56
C VAL A 211 20.04 -2.12 -0.78
N ALA A 212 19.38 -1.58 -1.81
CA ALA A 212 19.37 -2.19 -3.15
C ALA A 212 20.77 -2.22 -3.76
N THR A 213 21.56 -1.17 -3.59
CA THR A 213 22.93 -1.07 -4.12
C THR A 213 23.89 -2.00 -3.39
N VAL A 214 23.84 -2.04 -2.06
CA VAL A 214 24.62 -2.97 -1.23
C VAL A 214 24.19 -4.41 -1.52
N HIS A 215 22.88 -4.67 -1.61
CA HIS A 215 22.37 -5.99 -1.95
C HIS A 215 22.80 -6.42 -3.35
N ARG A 216 22.80 -5.52 -4.34
CA ARG A 216 23.32 -5.78 -5.68
C ARG A 216 24.82 -6.07 -5.66
N GLY A 217 25.60 -5.38 -4.83
CA GLY A 217 27.02 -5.63 -4.62
C GLY A 217 27.28 -7.01 -4.03
N LEU A 218 26.57 -7.34 -2.95
CA LEU A 218 26.62 -8.65 -2.30
C LEU A 218 26.15 -9.77 -3.23
N LEU A 219 25.09 -9.55 -4.01
CA LEU A 219 24.62 -10.50 -5.01
C LEU A 219 25.63 -10.67 -6.15
N LYS A 220 26.32 -9.60 -6.59
CA LYS A 220 27.40 -9.70 -7.58
C LYS A 220 28.57 -10.53 -7.06
N GLN A 221 28.91 -10.39 -5.77
CA GLN A 221 29.98 -11.15 -5.13
C GLN A 221 29.58 -12.60 -4.84
N ALA A 222 28.31 -12.84 -4.51
CA ALA A 222 27.74 -14.17 -4.32
C ALA A 222 27.39 -14.88 -5.65
N ALA A 223 27.33 -14.15 -6.77
CA ALA A 223 26.99 -14.69 -8.09
C ALA A 223 28.18 -15.41 -8.75
N VAL A 224 28.62 -16.52 -8.14
CA VAL A 224 28.91 -17.73 -8.91
C VAL A 224 27.57 -18.44 -9.09
N TYR A 225 27.04 -18.25 -10.29
CA TYR A 225 25.68 -18.47 -10.78
C TYR A 225 25.05 -19.85 -10.49
N ARG A 226 23.90 -19.88 -9.78
CA ARG A 226 22.80 -20.82 -10.10
C ARG A 226 21.46 -20.10 -10.06
N ARG A 227 20.90 -19.92 -11.26
CA ARG A 227 19.62 -19.27 -11.54
C ARG A 227 18.47 -20.14 -11.03
N THR A 228 18.15 -20.05 -9.74
CA THR A 228 17.05 -20.84 -9.16
C THR A 228 15.71 -20.33 -9.69
N TYR A 229 14.74 -21.25 -9.85
CA TYR A 229 13.39 -20.95 -10.33
C TYR A 229 12.69 -19.85 -9.50
N ILE A 230 13.00 -19.77 -8.22
CA ILE A 230 12.44 -18.78 -7.29
C ILE A 230 12.91 -17.37 -7.61
N LEU A 231 14.17 -17.18 -8.04
CA LEU A 231 14.65 -15.88 -8.50
C LEU A 231 13.88 -15.42 -9.74
N LYS A 232 13.54 -16.34 -10.66
CA LYS A 232 12.71 -16.02 -11.83
C LYS A 232 11.29 -15.60 -11.43
N ILE A 233 10.69 -16.25 -10.43
CA ILE A 233 9.35 -15.91 -9.93
C ILE A 233 9.38 -14.53 -9.25
N LEU A 234 10.38 -14.25 -8.41
CA LEU A 234 10.52 -12.95 -7.74
C LEU A 234 10.75 -11.82 -8.76
N PHE A 235 11.59 -12.07 -9.77
CA PHE A 235 11.81 -11.13 -10.87
C PHE A 235 10.54 -10.92 -11.69
N LEU A 236 9.76 -11.97 -11.95
CA LEU A 236 8.47 -11.87 -12.64
C LEU A 236 7.50 -11.01 -11.84
N LEU A 237 7.47 -11.15 -10.51
CA LEU A 237 6.56 -10.43 -9.63
C LEU A 237 6.93 -8.94 -9.54
N ILE A 238 8.23 -8.62 -9.45
CA ILE A 238 8.75 -7.24 -9.50
C ILE A 238 8.50 -6.64 -10.89
N ILE A 239 8.81 -7.37 -11.97
CA ILE A 239 8.56 -6.92 -13.33
C ILE A 239 7.06 -6.70 -13.57
N TYR A 240 6.19 -7.56 -13.04
CA TYR A 240 4.75 -7.42 -13.18
C TYR A 240 4.23 -6.14 -12.49
N ILE A 241 4.72 -5.84 -11.29
CA ILE A 241 4.42 -4.57 -10.59
C ILE A 241 4.93 -3.37 -11.39
N VAL A 242 6.16 -3.43 -11.91
CA VAL A 242 6.76 -2.34 -12.71
C VAL A 242 6.05 -2.15 -14.06
N ILE A 243 5.61 -3.22 -14.71
CA ILE A 243 4.82 -3.16 -15.95
C ILE A 243 3.46 -2.56 -15.65
N LEU A 244 2.76 -2.99 -14.59
CA LEU A 244 1.50 -2.40 -14.15
C LEU A 244 1.65 -0.90 -13.85
N PHE A 245 2.75 -0.51 -13.21
CA PHE A 245 3.03 0.89 -12.90
C PHE A 245 3.31 1.72 -14.16
N ASN A 246 4.06 1.16 -15.12
CA ASN A 246 4.38 1.86 -16.37
C ASN A 246 3.17 1.98 -17.30
N THR A 247 2.38 0.92 -17.50
CA THR A 247 1.20 0.96 -18.40
C THR A 247 0.16 1.96 -17.92
N THR A 248 0.02 2.12 -16.62
CA THR A 248 -0.95 3.03 -16.00
C THR A 248 -0.43 4.48 -15.96
N ALA A 249 0.85 4.69 -15.66
CA ALA A 249 1.47 6.01 -15.75
C ALA A 249 1.47 6.56 -17.18
N THR A 250 1.80 5.75 -18.20
CA THR A 250 1.73 6.19 -19.60
C THR A 250 0.32 6.52 -20.08
N GLY A 251 -0.70 5.85 -19.51
CA GLY A 251 -2.11 6.17 -19.78
C GLY A 251 -2.52 7.53 -19.21
N HIS A 252 -1.92 7.95 -18.09
CA HIS A 252 -2.21 9.22 -17.42
C HIS A 252 -1.51 10.41 -18.10
N TYR A 253 -0.21 10.28 -18.41
CA TYR A 253 0.58 11.38 -19.00
C TYR A 253 0.38 11.55 -20.51
N GLY A 254 0.08 10.48 -21.25
CA GLY A 254 -0.05 10.55 -22.71
C GLY A 254 -1.32 11.25 -23.21
N PHE A 255 -2.30 11.50 -22.34
CA PHE A 255 -3.62 12.01 -22.73
C PHE A 255 -3.94 13.44 -22.25
N VAL A 256 -3.27 13.93 -21.21
CA VAL A 256 -3.49 15.29 -20.69
C VAL A 256 -2.89 16.37 -21.62
N ASP A 257 -1.87 16.03 -22.41
CA ASP A 257 -1.17 17.01 -23.28
C ASP A 257 -1.78 17.14 -24.69
N SER A 258 -2.81 16.36 -25.01
CA SER A 258 -3.43 16.32 -26.35
C SER A 258 -4.70 17.17 -26.48
N SER A 259 -5.33 17.59 -25.38
CA SER A 259 -6.60 18.34 -25.43
C SER A 259 -6.44 19.83 -25.69
N ASP A 260 -5.27 20.41 -25.42
CA ASP A 260 -5.17 21.87 -25.28
C ASP A 260 -4.65 22.61 -26.51
N ASN A 261 -4.24 21.91 -27.59
CA ASN A 261 -3.59 22.57 -28.74
C ASN A 261 -4.06 22.18 -30.15
N ILE A 262 -5.14 21.41 -30.32
CA ILE A 262 -5.66 21.15 -31.67
C ILE A 262 -6.67 22.24 -32.07
N ASN A 263 -6.16 23.37 -32.54
CA ASN A 263 -6.92 24.35 -33.31
C ASN A 263 -7.31 23.77 -34.69
N LEU A 264 -8.35 22.92 -34.71
CA LEU A 264 -8.90 22.35 -35.95
C LEU A 264 -9.81 23.37 -36.67
N PRO A 265 -9.51 23.73 -37.94
CA PRO A 265 -10.34 24.64 -38.72
C PRO A 265 -11.73 24.05 -38.96
N THR A 266 -12.72 24.91 -38.75
CA THR A 266 -14.15 24.65 -38.81
C THR A 266 -14.62 24.09 -40.17
N THR A 267 -14.91 22.80 -40.24
CA THR A 267 -15.77 22.21 -41.27
C THR A 267 -17.00 21.58 -40.63
N ASN A 268 -18.16 21.83 -41.25
CA ASN A 268 -19.49 21.87 -40.63
C ASN A 268 -20.17 20.52 -40.34
N PHE A 269 -19.41 19.49 -39.97
CA PHE A 269 -19.97 18.26 -39.40
C PHE A 269 -19.17 17.86 -38.16
N LYS A 270 -19.31 18.67 -37.10
CA LYS A 270 -18.77 18.40 -35.77
C LYS A 270 -19.80 17.62 -34.96
N THR A 271 -19.82 16.30 -35.10
CA THR A 271 -20.05 15.47 -33.91
C THR A 271 -18.67 15.31 -33.29
N PRO A 272 -18.33 16.06 -32.23
CA PRO A 272 -17.06 15.86 -31.57
C PRO A 272 -17.10 14.44 -30.99
N ILE A 273 -16.41 13.51 -31.66
CA ILE A 273 -15.92 12.32 -31.00
C ILE A 273 -14.83 12.86 -30.08
N THR A 274 -15.26 13.45 -28.97
CA THR A 274 -14.43 13.65 -27.80
C THR A 274 -13.87 12.28 -27.51
N SER A 275 -12.59 12.07 -27.83
CA SER A 275 -11.84 10.91 -27.40
C SER A 275 -12.07 10.80 -25.91
N LYS A 276 -12.91 9.86 -25.48
CA LYS A 276 -13.19 9.63 -24.07
C LYS A 276 -11.85 9.27 -23.46
N SER A 277 -11.24 10.24 -22.78
CA SER A 277 -10.04 10.06 -22.01
C SER A 277 -10.27 8.86 -21.10
N LEU A 278 -9.35 7.90 -21.10
CA LEU A 278 -9.39 6.81 -20.15
C LEU A 278 -9.35 7.44 -18.75
N TYR A 279 -10.47 7.38 -18.04
CA TYR A 279 -10.57 7.91 -16.69
C TYR A 279 -9.75 7.02 -15.78
N VAL A 280 -8.57 7.50 -15.38
CA VAL A 280 -7.78 6.87 -14.32
C VAL A 280 -8.30 7.45 -13.01
N PRO A 281 -8.78 6.62 -12.07
CA PRO A 281 -9.20 7.11 -10.76
C PRO A 281 -8.04 7.87 -10.09
N PRO A 282 -8.29 9.03 -9.45
CA PRO A 282 -7.24 9.79 -8.77
C PRO A 282 -6.51 8.97 -7.70
N ASP A 283 -7.19 7.97 -7.12
CA ASP A 283 -6.64 7.12 -6.06
C ASP A 283 -5.85 5.91 -6.57
N PHE A 284 -5.66 5.77 -7.89
CA PHE A 284 -5.01 4.61 -8.48
C PHE A 284 -3.57 4.40 -7.95
N GLY A 285 -2.81 5.48 -7.77
CA GLY A 285 -1.46 5.43 -7.21
C GLY A 285 -1.45 4.89 -5.78
N VAL A 286 -2.46 5.25 -4.97
CA VAL A 286 -2.61 4.77 -3.59
C VAL A 286 -2.87 3.26 -3.59
N TYR A 287 -3.72 2.76 -4.50
CA TYR A 287 -3.97 1.32 -4.62
C TYR A 287 -2.69 0.56 -4.96
N MET A 288 -1.89 1.07 -5.89
CA MET A 288 -0.60 0.45 -6.25
C MET A 288 0.39 0.41 -5.08
N MET A 289 0.42 1.45 -4.25
CA MET A 289 1.25 1.43 -3.03
C MET A 289 0.77 0.39 -2.01
N ILE A 290 -0.55 0.27 -1.80
CA ILE A 290 -1.14 -0.76 -0.92
C ILE A 290 -0.76 -2.17 -1.41
N LEU A 291 -0.80 -2.39 -2.72
CA LEU A 291 -0.41 -3.66 -3.34
C LEU A 291 1.08 -3.96 -3.16
N ALA A 292 1.94 -2.98 -3.47
CA ALA A 292 3.39 -3.14 -3.36
C ALA A 292 3.84 -3.40 -1.91
N THR A 293 3.26 -2.67 -0.95
CA THR A 293 3.57 -2.83 0.47
C THR A 293 3.14 -4.21 0.99
N ALA A 294 2.02 -4.78 0.56
CA ALA A 294 1.61 -6.10 1.01
C ALA A 294 2.45 -7.24 0.39
N ILE A 295 2.84 -7.11 -0.88
CA ILE A 295 3.62 -8.12 -1.62
C ILE A 295 5.08 -8.20 -1.14
N TYR A 296 5.64 -7.08 -0.67
CA TYR A 296 7.04 -7.00 -0.29
C TYR A 296 7.41 -7.96 0.86
N PRO A 297 6.71 -7.98 2.02
CA PRO A 297 6.92 -8.96 3.09
C PRO A 297 6.96 -10.40 2.61
N ILE A 298 5.99 -10.80 1.78
CA ILE A 298 5.87 -12.16 1.24
C ILE A 298 7.11 -12.52 0.44
N SER A 299 7.51 -11.60 -0.44
CA SER A 299 8.68 -11.77 -1.30
C SER A 299 9.96 -11.97 -0.47
N VAL A 300 10.11 -11.22 0.61
CA VAL A 300 11.22 -11.36 1.56
C VAL A 300 11.17 -12.71 2.28
N VAL A 301 10.02 -13.13 2.79
CA VAL A 301 9.87 -14.42 3.49
C VAL A 301 10.24 -15.60 2.59
N ILE A 302 9.73 -15.59 1.35
CA ILE A 302 10.04 -16.63 0.34
C ILE A 302 11.54 -16.66 0.04
N LEU A 303 12.16 -15.49 -0.11
CA LEU A 303 13.58 -15.38 -0.43
C LEU A 303 14.48 -15.86 0.71
N ILE A 304 14.09 -15.63 1.96
CA ILE A 304 14.84 -16.09 3.15
C ILE A 304 14.76 -17.61 3.30
N HIS A 305 13.58 -18.20 3.07
CA HIS A 305 13.35 -19.63 3.30
C HIS A 305 13.74 -20.55 2.14
N ASN A 306 14.13 -19.96 1.01
CA ASN A 306 14.70 -20.73 -0.09
C ASN A 306 15.99 -21.42 0.36
N THR A 307 16.12 -22.72 0.08
CA THR A 307 17.23 -23.57 0.56
C THR A 307 18.61 -23.11 0.08
N HIS A 308 18.64 -22.31 -0.98
CA HIS A 308 19.85 -21.71 -1.56
C HIS A 308 19.90 -20.18 -1.35
N SER A 309 19.31 -19.70 -0.26
CA SER A 309 19.35 -18.27 0.05
C SER A 309 20.76 -17.88 0.54
N PRO A 310 21.40 -16.84 -0.02
CA PRO A 310 22.69 -16.32 0.45
C PRO A 310 22.67 -15.95 1.94
N VAL A 311 21.50 -15.58 2.46
CA VAL A 311 21.29 -15.25 3.88
C VAL A 311 21.56 -16.48 4.75
N ARG A 312 21.09 -17.65 4.32
CA ARG A 312 21.28 -18.91 5.05
C ARG A 312 22.73 -19.36 5.02
N GLU A 313 23.41 -19.17 3.90
CA GLU A 313 24.85 -19.45 3.77
C GLU A 313 25.67 -18.52 4.68
N THR A 314 25.36 -17.22 4.70
CA THR A 314 26.05 -16.25 5.57
C THR A 314 25.85 -16.56 7.05
N LEU A 315 24.64 -16.95 7.45
CA LEU A 315 24.33 -17.41 8.82
C LEU A 315 25.16 -18.64 9.20
N HIS A 316 25.25 -19.61 8.29
CA HIS A 316 26.04 -20.81 8.51
C HIS A 316 27.54 -20.50 8.65
N TYR A 317 28.08 -19.58 7.84
CA TYR A 317 29.48 -19.14 7.98
C TYR A 317 29.74 -18.42 9.30
N LEU A 318 28.81 -17.60 9.77
CA LEU A 318 28.91 -16.91 11.07
C LEU A 318 28.87 -17.92 12.23
N GLU A 319 28.03 -18.95 12.16
CA GLU A 319 27.95 -20.01 13.17
C GLU A 319 29.21 -20.89 13.18
N THR A 320 29.77 -21.24 12.02
CA THR A 320 30.98 -22.07 11.96
C THR A 320 32.28 -21.28 12.19
N GLY A 321 32.28 -19.98 11.91
CA GLY A 321 33.48 -19.14 12.00
C GLY A 321 33.85 -18.73 13.42
N THR A 322 32.93 -18.85 14.38
CA THR A 322 33.19 -18.52 15.79
C THR A 322 34.02 -19.58 16.53
N ASP A 323 34.17 -20.78 15.97
CA ASP A 323 34.89 -21.89 16.63
C ASP A 323 36.40 -21.91 16.33
N HIS A 324 36.91 -20.98 15.53
CA HIS A 324 38.30 -20.99 15.04
C HIS A 324 39.10 -19.70 15.26
N LEU A 325 38.64 -18.81 16.15
CA LEU A 325 39.45 -17.69 16.62
C LEU A 325 40.06 -18.03 18.00
N PRO A 326 41.39 -18.24 18.10
CA PRO A 326 42.08 -18.53 19.36
C PRO A 326 42.09 -17.35 20.33
#